data_AF-A0A345IK05-F1
#
_entry.id   AF-A0A345IK05-F1
#
_cell.length_a   1.000
_cell.length_b   1.000
_cell.length_c   1.000
_cell.angle_alpha   90.00
_cell.angle_beta   90.00
_cell.angle_gamma   90.00
#
_symmetry.space_group_name_H-M   'P 1'
#
loop_
_entity.id
_entity.type
_entity.pdbx_description
1 polymer ?
#
loop_
_entity_poly.entity_id
_entity_poly.type
_entity_poly.pdbx_seq_one_letter_code
_entity_poly.pdbx_strand_id
1 'polypeptide(L)' 'MQRELGLKAWTAAAAAARFGGADLNGDGAVDLSDLALLMENLGKTGTLTGDLNQDRRVDDADLKLFSRQYTLP' A
#
# COMPACT_ATOMS: atom_id res chain seq x y z
N MET A 1 12.71 17.41 -22.77
CA MET A 1 13.95 16.88 -22.17
C MET A 1 13.82 17.01 -20.65
N GLN A 2 13.13 16.06 -20.00
CA GLN A 2 13.04 16.09 -18.53
C GLN A 2 14.39 15.63 -17.96
N ARG A 3 15.04 16.51 -17.21
CA ARG A 3 16.27 16.22 -16.46
C ARG A 3 15.92 15.34 -15.26
N GLU A 4 16.67 14.26 -15.15
CA GLU A 4 16.41 13.10 -14.32
C GLU A 4 16.83 13.35 -12.86
N LEU A 5 15.88 13.25 -11.93
CA LEU A 5 16.13 13.25 -10.48
C LEU A 5 16.60 11.88 -9.95
N GLY A 6 17.14 10.99 -10.80
CA GLY A 6 17.49 9.63 -10.38
C GLY A 6 16.30 8.77 -9.91
N LEU A 7 15.07 9.28 -10.06
CA LEU A 7 13.84 8.56 -9.76
C LEU A 7 13.56 7.62 -10.93
N LYS A 8 13.78 6.32 -10.73
CA LYS A 8 13.36 5.28 -11.69
C LYS A 8 11.87 5.48 -11.99
N ALA A 9 11.58 5.86 -13.23
CA ALA A 9 10.28 5.98 -13.88
C ALA A 9 9.09 6.33 -12.96
N TRP A 10 8.60 7.56 -13.08
CA TRP A 10 7.27 7.99 -12.61
C TRP A 10 6.17 7.25 -13.40
N THR A 11 6.02 5.95 -13.16
CA THR A 11 4.95 5.15 -13.75
C THR A 11 3.70 5.29 -12.90
N ALA A 12 2.52 5.16 -13.53
CA ALA A 12 1.25 5.13 -12.81
C ALA A 12 1.24 4.03 -11.74
N ALA A 13 1.90 2.90 -11.99
CA ALA A 13 2.03 1.80 -11.04
C ALA A 13 2.91 2.18 -9.83
N ALA A 14 4.07 2.81 -10.06
CA ALA A 14 4.93 3.28 -8.97
C ALA A 14 4.28 4.40 -8.14
N ALA A 15 3.51 5.28 -8.79
CA ALA A 15 2.73 6.29 -8.09
C ALA A 15 1.58 5.65 -7.29
N ALA A 16 0.90 4.64 -7.84
CA ALA A 16 -0.13 3.90 -7.13
C ALA A 16 0.46 3.18 -5.90
N ALA A 17 1.60 2.51 -6.02
CA ALA A 17 2.27 1.87 -4.89
C ALA A 17 2.62 2.90 -3.80
N ARG A 18 3.32 3.98 -4.17
CA ARG A 18 3.83 5.00 -3.24
C ARG A 18 2.73 5.83 -2.56
N PHE A 19 1.66 6.16 -3.28
CA PHE A 19 0.63 7.11 -2.83
C PHE A 19 -0.75 6.48 -2.61
N GLY A 20 -0.95 5.23 -3.01
CA GLY A 20 -2.20 4.49 -2.83
C GLY A 20 -2.36 3.87 -1.44
N GLY A 21 -1.38 4.06 -0.56
CA GLY A 21 -1.42 3.65 0.85
C GLY A 21 -1.18 2.16 1.10
N ALA A 22 -1.07 1.34 0.05
CA ALA A 22 -0.86 -0.10 0.17
C ALA A 22 0.60 -0.52 0.33
N ASP A 23 1.57 0.35 -0.02
CA ASP A 23 2.99 0.23 0.36
C ASP A 23 3.13 0.62 1.84
N LEU A 24 2.90 -0.36 2.72
CA LEU A 24 2.82 -0.17 4.16
C LEU A 24 4.20 -0.12 4.81
N ASN A 25 5.21 -0.74 4.20
CA ASN A 25 6.59 -0.71 4.69
C ASN A 25 7.43 0.45 4.08
N GLY A 26 6.96 1.09 3.00
CA GLY A 26 7.55 2.24 2.34
C GLY A 26 8.69 1.92 1.36
N ASP A 27 8.84 0.66 0.93
CA ASP A 27 9.93 0.18 0.07
C ASP A 27 9.70 0.41 -1.43
N GLY A 28 8.50 0.85 -1.80
CA GLY A 28 8.12 1.18 -3.18
C GLY A 28 7.53 0.02 -3.97
N ALA A 29 7.34 -1.16 -3.36
CA ALA A 29 6.54 -2.26 -3.87
C ALA A 29 5.25 -2.41 -3.05
N VAL A 30 4.28 -3.16 -3.59
CA VAL A 30 3.11 -3.63 -2.84
C VAL A 30 3.10 -5.14 -2.93
N ASP A 31 3.67 -5.80 -1.91
CA ASP A 31 3.97 -7.22 -1.94
C ASP A 31 3.58 -7.96 -0.64
N LEU A 32 4.09 -9.19 -0.47
CA LEU A 32 3.79 -10.05 0.68
C LEU A 32 4.21 -9.42 2.01
N SER A 33 5.21 -8.55 2.01
CA SER A 33 5.70 -7.83 3.19
C SER A 33 4.64 -6.85 3.68
N ASP A 34 4.01 -6.11 2.77
CA ASP A 34 2.89 -5.21 3.10
C ASP A 34 1.66 -5.99 3.53
N LEU A 35 1.37 -7.11 2.87
CA LEU A 35 0.27 -7.98 3.26
C LEU A 35 0.43 -8.47 4.71
N ALA A 36 1.66 -8.82 5.12
CA ALA A 36 1.93 -9.23 6.49
C ALA A 36 1.63 -8.11 7.50
N LEU A 37 1.98 -6.85 7.19
CA LEU A 37 1.67 -5.69 8.03
C LEU A 37 0.16 -5.43 8.11
N LEU A 38 -0.57 -5.60 7.00
CA LEU A 38 -2.03 -5.48 6.98
C LEU A 38 -2.68 -6.57 7.85
N MET A 39 -2.22 -7.81 7.72
CA MET A 39 -2.74 -8.96 8.49
C MET A 39 -2.44 -8.87 9.98
N GLU A 40 -1.31 -8.27 10.38
CA GLU A 40 -0.99 -8.02 11.80
C GLU A 40 -2.06 -7.15 12.48
N ASN A 41 -2.71 -6.26 11.73
CA ASN A 41 -3.71 -5.32 12.24
C ASN A 41 -5.15 -5.72 11.94
N LEU A 42 -5.39 -6.82 11.22
CA LEU A 42 -6.73 -7.26 10.86
C LEU A 42 -7.63 -7.44 12.10
N GLY A 43 -8.82 -6.83 12.05
CA GLY A 43 -9.81 -6.83 13.13
C GLY A 43 -9.56 -5.81 14.25
N LYS A 44 -8.45 -5.07 14.22
CA LYS A 44 -8.18 -4.00 15.19
C LYS A 44 -8.89 -2.70 14.78
N THR A 45 -9.05 -1.79 15.74
CA THR A 45 -9.69 -0.48 15.55
C THR A 45 -8.81 0.66 16.05
N GLY A 46 -8.88 1.83 15.42
CA GLY A 46 -8.08 3.01 15.72
C GLY A 46 -7.31 3.51 14.49
N THR A 47 -6.41 4.47 14.68
CA THR A 47 -5.48 4.89 13.62
C THR A 47 -4.38 3.84 13.50
N LEU A 48 -4.52 2.93 12.55
CA LEU A 48 -3.66 1.74 12.42
C LEU A 48 -3.04 1.67 11.03
N THR A 49 -1.84 1.11 10.97
CA THR A 49 -1.24 0.68 9.70
C THR A 49 -2.16 -0.37 9.05
N GLY A 50 -2.63 -0.10 7.83
CA GLY A 50 -3.56 -0.96 7.10
C GLY A 50 -5.02 -0.50 7.08
N ASP A 51 -5.39 0.60 7.75
CA ASP A 51 -6.69 1.28 7.57
C ASP A 51 -6.63 2.13 6.28
N LEU A 52 -6.88 1.47 5.14
CA LEU A 52 -6.74 2.05 3.81
C LEU A 52 -7.95 2.90 3.41
N ASN A 53 -9.12 2.62 3.99
CA ASN A 53 -10.36 3.36 3.71
C ASN A 53 -10.64 4.51 4.72
N GLN A 54 -9.83 4.61 5.78
CA GLN A 54 -9.89 5.61 6.84
C GLN A 54 -11.16 5.55 7.71
N ASP A 55 -11.75 4.36 7.88
CA ASP A 55 -12.95 4.15 8.70
C ASP A 55 -12.65 3.79 10.16
N ARG A 56 -11.36 3.78 10.53
CA ARG A 56 -10.81 3.44 11.86
C ARG A 56 -10.92 1.95 12.20
N ARG A 57 -11.06 1.09 11.21
CA ARG A 57 -11.00 -0.37 11.33
C ARG A 57 -10.03 -0.88 10.28
N VAL A 58 -9.41 -2.01 10.57
CA VAL A 58 -8.68 -2.77 9.55
C VAL A 58 -9.50 -4.04 9.31
N ASP A 59 -10.19 -4.10 8.18
CA ASP A 59 -11.09 -5.21 7.87
C ASP A 59 -11.05 -5.64 6.39
N ASP A 60 -12.03 -6.44 5.98
CA ASP A 60 -12.14 -6.97 4.62
C ASP A 60 -12.22 -5.87 3.56
N ALA A 61 -12.71 -4.67 3.91
CA ALA A 61 -12.72 -3.53 3.01
C ALA A 61 -11.30 -3.08 2.66
N ASP A 62 -10.39 -3.04 3.64
CA ASP A 62 -8.99 -2.69 3.44
C ASP A 62 -8.27 -3.78 2.65
N LEU A 63 -8.51 -5.05 2.95
CA LEU A 63 -7.96 -6.17 2.17
C LEU A 63 -8.38 -6.08 0.69
N LYS A 64 -9.62 -5.69 0.42
CA LYS A 64 -10.11 -5.48 -0.94
C LYS A 64 -9.44 -4.30 -1.63
N LEU A 65 -9.14 -3.21 -0.90
CA LEU A 65 -8.37 -2.09 -1.45
C LEU A 65 -6.93 -2.49 -1.75
N PHE A 66 -6.29 -3.19 -0.81
CA PHE A 66 -4.94 -3.73 -0.95
C PHE A 66 -4.80 -4.62 -2.19
N SER A 67 -5.74 -5.55 -2.40
CA SER A 67 -5.71 -6.49 -3.54
C SER A 67 -5.70 -5.82 -4.92
N ARG A 68 -6.16 -4.56 -5.03
CA ARG A 68 -6.15 -3.83 -6.31
C ARG A 68 -4.77 -3.31 -6.70
N GLN A 69 -3.88 -3.18 -5.71
CA GLN A 69 -2.54 -2.65 -5.87
C GLN A 69 -1.47 -3.74 -5.72
N TYR A 70 -1.84 -4.87 -5.11
CA TYR A 70 -0.95 -6.01 -4.92
C TYR A 70 -0.42 -6.56 -6.24
N THR A 71 0.90 -6.65 -6.33
CA THR A 71 1.61 -7.25 -7.46
C THR A 71 2.18 -8.60 -7.05
N LEU A 72 1.95 -9.61 -7.88
CA LEU A 72 2.67 -10.88 -7.74
C LEU A 72 4.14 -10.64 -8.13
N PRO A 73 5.10 -11.21 -7.38
CA PRO A 73 6.51 -11.20 -7.79
C PRO A 73 6.73 -11.95 -9.12
#